data_AF-A0A0M0WXL5-F1
#
_entry.id   AF-A0A0M0WXL5-F1
#
_cell.length_a   1.000
_cell.length_b   1.000
_cell.length_c   1.000
_cell.angle_alpha   90.00
_cell.angle_beta   90.00
_cell.angle_gamma   90.00
#
_symmetry.space_group_name_H-M   'P 1'
#
loop_
_entity.id
_entity.type
_entity.pdbx_description
1 polymer ?
#
loop_
_entity_poly.entity_id
_entity_poly.type
_entity_poly.pdbx_seq_one_letter_code
_entity_poly.pdbx_strand_id
1 'polypeptide(L)'
;MSLEKLKTILPVPAKTFGAGDIFQWKEAEKELGSKFPSDYKEFISTYGAGGVGGFLWIYSPFTCDENLNFFIRSKEENDAYFTSKQEFPEDFPRSLFPEENGLLPFAGTDNGDVLNWITSNDPENWSILVYDGRSGVSYEYKCSLVEFLYGVFSGNITCHLFPDDLLDIELEYIV
;
A
#
# COMPACT_ATOMS: atom_id res chain seq x y z
N MET A 1 15.98 -1.07 3.15
CA MET A 1 15.82 -2.25 4.04
C MET A 1 15.51 -3.45 3.16
N SER A 2 15.87 -4.68 3.53
CA SER A 2 15.60 -5.86 2.70
C SER A 2 14.37 -6.64 3.19
N LEU A 3 13.70 -7.33 2.26
CA LEU A 3 12.60 -8.25 2.56
C LEU A 3 12.98 -9.31 3.60
N GLU A 4 14.25 -9.72 3.61
CA GLU A 4 14.79 -10.67 4.59
C GLU A 4 14.64 -10.20 6.04
N LYS A 5 14.72 -8.89 6.30
CA LYS A 5 14.46 -8.35 7.64
C LYS A 5 12.97 -8.32 7.97
N LEU A 6 12.11 -8.08 6.99
CA LEU A 6 10.66 -8.16 7.23
C LEU A 6 10.25 -9.60 7.61
N LYS A 7 10.83 -10.60 6.95
CA LYS A 7 10.61 -12.03 7.24
C LYS A 7 10.99 -12.44 8.67
N THR A 8 11.81 -11.66 9.38
CA THR A 8 12.16 -11.98 10.79
C THR A 8 11.05 -11.63 11.76
N ILE A 9 10.12 -10.74 11.37
CA ILE A 9 9.00 -10.31 12.21
C ILE A 9 7.65 -10.76 11.65
N LEU A 10 7.50 -10.81 10.33
CA LEU A 10 6.28 -11.21 9.63
C LEU A 10 6.50 -12.61 9.01
N PRO A 11 5.86 -13.67 9.54
CA PRO A 11 5.99 -15.01 9.00
C PRO A 11 5.47 -15.09 7.56
N VAL A 12 6.23 -15.79 6.69
CA VAL A 12 5.80 -16.04 5.31
C VAL A 12 4.65 -17.05 5.29
N PRO A 13 3.53 -16.79 4.59
CA PRO A 13 2.41 -17.71 4.55
C PRO A 13 2.78 -19.02 3.85
N ALA A 14 2.25 -20.15 4.33
CA ALA A 14 2.53 -21.46 3.76
C ALA A 14 1.98 -21.63 2.33
N LYS A 15 0.99 -20.82 1.96
CA LYS A 15 0.43 -20.72 0.61
C LYS A 15 0.28 -19.26 0.23
N THR A 16 0.72 -18.92 -0.96
CA THR A 16 0.60 -17.57 -1.52
C THR A 16 -0.47 -17.56 -2.61
N PHE A 17 -1.28 -16.50 -2.64
CA PHE A 17 -2.30 -16.28 -3.65
C PHE A 17 -2.10 -14.89 -4.25
N GLY A 18 -2.36 -14.73 -5.54
CA GLY A 18 -2.17 -13.43 -6.20
C GLY A 18 -0.72 -12.92 -6.15
N ALA A 19 0.29 -13.79 -6.27
CA ALA A 19 1.70 -13.38 -6.32
C ALA A 19 2.15 -12.94 -7.73
N GLY A 20 1.44 -13.41 -8.76
CA GLY A 20 1.75 -13.15 -10.16
C GLY A 20 2.98 -13.90 -10.67
N ASP A 21 3.06 -14.09 -11.99
CA ASP A 21 4.27 -14.49 -12.68
C ASP A 21 4.89 -13.33 -13.48
N ILE A 22 6.03 -13.58 -14.13
CA ILE A 22 6.76 -12.56 -14.88
C ILE A 22 5.98 -11.97 -16.06
N PHE A 23 5.04 -12.70 -16.64
CA PHE A 23 4.18 -12.21 -17.71
C PHE A 23 3.04 -11.36 -17.15
N GLN A 24 2.44 -11.81 -16.05
CA GLN A 24 1.39 -11.06 -15.36
C GLN A 24 1.90 -9.71 -14.86
N TRP A 25 3.11 -9.64 -14.30
CA TRP A 25 3.73 -8.36 -13.91
C TRP A 25 3.90 -7.41 -15.09
N LYS A 26 4.34 -7.90 -16.26
CA LYS A 26 4.48 -7.06 -17.45
C LYS A 26 3.15 -6.50 -17.94
N GLU A 27 2.08 -7.29 -17.91
CA GLU A 27 0.75 -6.80 -18.27
C GLU A 27 0.21 -5.82 -17.23
N ALA A 28 0.44 -6.06 -15.92
CA ALA A 28 0.06 -5.12 -14.88
C ALA A 28 0.79 -3.77 -14.99
N GLU A 29 2.11 -3.76 -15.27
CA GLU A 29 2.86 -2.52 -15.49
C GLU A 29 2.40 -1.78 -16.76
N LYS A 30 2.00 -2.53 -17.79
CA LYS A 30 1.44 -1.96 -19.03
C LYS A 30 0.05 -1.37 -18.80
N GLU A 31 -0.80 -2.02 -18.01
CA GLU A 31 -2.12 -1.52 -17.62
C GLU A 31 -2.01 -0.28 -16.74
N LEU A 32 -1.09 -0.27 -15.77
CA LEU A 32 -0.78 0.89 -14.95
C LEU A 32 -0.20 2.06 -15.76
N GLY A 33 0.52 1.76 -16.85
CA GLY A 33 1.29 2.75 -17.61
C GLY A 33 2.59 3.19 -16.92
N SER A 34 3.00 2.48 -15.87
CA SER A 34 4.24 2.67 -15.11
C SER A 34 4.74 1.33 -14.59
N LYS A 35 6.03 1.26 -14.23
CA LYS A 35 6.52 0.16 -13.41
C LYS A 35 6.05 0.32 -11.96
N PHE A 36 6.01 -0.80 -11.24
CA PHE A 36 5.89 -0.80 -9.79
C PHE A 36 7.26 -0.75 -9.11
N PRO A 37 7.35 -0.22 -7.87
CA PRO A 37 8.56 -0.33 -7.05
C PRO A 37 9.02 -1.78 -6.92
N SER A 38 10.33 -2.00 -6.96
CA SER A 38 10.90 -3.35 -6.89
C SER A 38 10.54 -4.08 -5.60
N ASP A 39 10.52 -3.39 -4.47
CA ASP A 39 10.25 -3.98 -3.16
C ASP A 39 8.78 -4.41 -2.99
N TYR A 40 7.84 -3.69 -3.61
CA TYR A 40 6.45 -4.12 -3.72
C TYR A 40 6.32 -5.41 -4.53
N LYS A 41 7.02 -5.51 -5.66
CA LYS A 41 7.03 -6.73 -6.48
C LYS A 41 7.60 -7.92 -5.69
N GLU A 42 8.69 -7.70 -4.96
CA GLU A 42 9.29 -8.72 -4.08
C GLU A 42 8.33 -9.14 -2.95
N PHE A 43 7.64 -8.16 -2.35
CA PHE A 43 6.66 -8.41 -1.30
C PHE A 43 5.49 -9.26 -1.81
N ILE A 44 4.82 -8.83 -2.90
CA ILE A 44 3.69 -9.56 -3.50
C ILE A 44 4.13 -10.95 -3.99
N SER A 45 5.35 -11.07 -4.55
CA SER A 45 5.88 -12.38 -4.96
C SER A 45 6.08 -13.35 -3.78
N THR A 46 6.29 -12.83 -2.57
CA THR A 46 6.60 -13.61 -1.38
C THR A 46 5.39 -13.88 -0.50
N TYR A 47 4.51 -12.89 -0.33
CA TYR A 47 3.36 -12.95 0.56
C TYR A 47 2.03 -13.11 -0.20
N GLY A 48 1.94 -12.59 -1.43
CA GLY A 48 0.72 -12.57 -2.22
C GLY A 48 -0.18 -11.38 -1.90
N ALA A 49 -1.47 -11.53 -2.21
CA ALA A 49 -2.54 -10.66 -1.74
C ALA A 49 -2.90 -11.02 -0.29
N GLY A 50 -3.20 -10.03 0.54
CA GLY A 50 -3.56 -10.31 1.93
C GLY A 50 -3.33 -9.15 2.90
N GLY A 51 -3.51 -9.48 4.17
CA GLY A 51 -3.40 -8.57 5.31
C GLY A 51 -2.19 -8.83 6.19
N VAL A 52 -1.66 -7.78 6.82
CA VAL A 52 -0.58 -7.81 7.80
C VAL A 52 -1.18 -7.49 9.17
N GLY A 53 -1.08 -8.44 10.11
CA GLY A 53 -1.58 -8.30 11.48
C GLY A 53 -3.10 -8.10 11.58
N GLY A 54 -3.86 -8.49 10.55
CA GLY A 54 -5.31 -8.22 10.47
C GLY A 54 -5.70 -6.75 10.39
N PHE A 55 -4.72 -5.84 10.29
CA PHE A 55 -4.91 -4.40 10.29
C PHE A 55 -4.73 -3.80 8.90
N LEU A 56 -3.62 -4.14 8.23
CA LEU A 56 -3.20 -3.51 6.98
C LEU A 56 -3.35 -4.47 5.79
N TRP A 57 -4.13 -4.12 4.79
CA TRP A 57 -4.45 -4.94 3.62
C TRP A 57 -3.74 -4.44 2.37
N ILE A 58 -2.78 -5.22 1.87
CA ILE A 58 -1.98 -4.88 0.70
C ILE A 58 -2.66 -5.41 -0.56
N TYR A 59 -2.91 -4.53 -1.52
CA TYR A 59 -3.58 -4.90 -2.75
C TYR A 59 -2.60 -5.59 -3.71
N SER A 60 -3.09 -6.61 -4.40
CA SER A 60 -2.36 -7.31 -5.45
C SER A 60 -3.05 -7.15 -6.80
N PRO A 61 -2.32 -6.97 -7.93
CA PRO A 61 -2.92 -6.96 -9.26
C PRO A 61 -3.45 -8.32 -9.71
N PHE A 62 -3.11 -9.41 -9.00
CA PHE A 62 -3.27 -10.79 -9.49
C PHE A 62 -4.32 -11.60 -8.74
N THR A 63 -5.01 -11.00 -7.77
CA THR A 63 -6.11 -11.66 -7.07
C THR A 63 -7.45 -11.39 -7.77
N CYS A 64 -8.35 -12.38 -7.73
CA CYS A 64 -9.73 -12.22 -8.15
C CYS A 64 -10.64 -11.70 -7.03
N ASP A 65 -10.13 -11.61 -5.79
CA ASP A 65 -10.85 -10.95 -4.70
C ASP A 65 -10.86 -9.44 -4.94
N GLU A 66 -12.03 -8.90 -5.26
CA GLU A 66 -12.21 -7.49 -5.55
C GLU A 66 -11.80 -6.60 -4.36
N ASN A 67 -11.89 -7.10 -3.11
CA ASN A 67 -11.50 -6.35 -1.92
C ASN A 67 -9.98 -6.18 -1.78
N LEU A 68 -9.20 -7.00 -2.48
CA LEU A 68 -7.74 -6.98 -2.47
C LEU A 68 -7.13 -6.77 -3.86
N ASN A 69 -7.96 -6.58 -4.88
CA ASN A 69 -7.47 -6.36 -6.23
C ASN A 69 -6.98 -4.91 -6.38
N PHE A 70 -5.71 -4.76 -6.77
CA PHE A 70 -5.06 -3.46 -6.90
C PHE A 70 -5.82 -2.51 -7.84
N PHE A 71 -6.21 -2.95 -9.04
CA PHE A 71 -6.83 -2.05 -10.02
C PHE A 71 -8.25 -1.65 -9.60
N ILE A 72 -9.00 -2.55 -8.98
CA ILE A 72 -10.36 -2.25 -8.48
C ILE A 72 -10.27 -1.29 -7.30
N ARG A 73 -9.53 -1.65 -6.25
CA ARG A 73 -9.45 -0.86 -5.02
C ARG A 73 -8.76 0.47 -5.23
N SER A 74 -7.67 0.50 -6.01
CA SER A 74 -6.99 1.77 -6.33
C SER A 74 -7.91 2.75 -7.06
N LYS A 75 -8.77 2.24 -7.96
CA LYS A 75 -9.78 3.07 -8.62
C LYS A 75 -10.83 3.58 -7.63
N GLU A 76 -11.37 2.73 -6.77
CA GLU A 76 -12.39 3.12 -5.79
C GLU A 76 -11.87 4.17 -4.80
N GLU A 77 -10.66 3.99 -4.28
CA GLU A 77 -10.04 4.96 -3.37
C GLU A 77 -9.74 6.30 -4.07
N ASN A 78 -9.31 6.27 -5.33
CA ASN A 78 -9.11 7.49 -6.11
C ASN A 78 -10.44 8.21 -6.40
N ASP A 79 -11.49 7.48 -6.75
CA ASP A 79 -12.83 8.05 -6.97
C ASP A 79 -13.35 8.71 -5.67
N ALA A 80 -13.16 8.05 -4.52
CA ALA A 80 -13.52 8.60 -3.21
C ALA A 80 -12.71 9.87 -2.86
N TYR A 81 -11.38 9.83 -3.03
CA TYR A 81 -10.51 10.98 -2.81
C TYR A 81 -10.90 12.15 -3.71
N PHE A 82 -11.22 11.88 -4.98
CA PHE A 82 -11.64 12.90 -5.94
C PHE A 82 -12.94 13.58 -5.51
N THR A 83 -13.94 12.82 -5.05
CA THR A 83 -15.18 13.38 -4.49
C THR A 83 -14.88 14.26 -3.27
N SER A 84 -14.10 13.77 -2.31
CA SER A 84 -13.72 14.56 -1.13
C SER A 84 -12.97 15.83 -1.50
N LYS A 85 -12.08 15.79 -2.50
CA LYS A 85 -11.37 16.97 -3.01
C LYS A 85 -12.28 18.01 -3.65
N GLN A 86 -13.37 17.61 -4.28
CA GLN A 86 -14.33 18.58 -4.84
C GLN A 86 -15.07 19.35 -3.76
N GLU A 87 -15.39 18.70 -2.64
CA GLU A 87 -16.08 19.31 -1.51
C GLU A 87 -15.13 20.07 -0.57
N PHE A 88 -13.95 19.51 -0.33
CA PHE A 88 -12.95 19.97 0.66
C PHE A 88 -11.54 20.06 0.04
N PRO A 89 -11.31 20.96 -0.94
CA PRO A 89 -10.05 21.02 -1.68
C PRO A 89 -8.82 21.39 -0.82
N GLU A 90 -9.02 22.07 0.32
CA GLU A 90 -7.94 22.44 1.24
C GLU A 90 -7.47 21.21 2.06
N ASP A 91 -8.39 20.31 2.41
CA ASP A 91 -8.09 19.08 3.17
C ASP A 91 -7.55 17.96 2.27
N PHE A 92 -7.89 17.97 0.97
CA PHE A 92 -7.46 16.98 -0.02
C PHE A 92 -6.65 17.60 -1.18
N PRO A 93 -5.49 18.23 -0.91
CA PRO A 93 -4.79 19.06 -1.90
C PRO A 93 -4.05 18.28 -3.00
N ARG A 94 -3.70 17.01 -2.77
CA ARG A 94 -2.86 16.21 -3.68
C ARG A 94 -3.57 15.90 -5.01
N SER A 95 -2.79 15.76 -6.06
CA SER A 95 -3.24 15.22 -7.36
C SER A 95 -3.29 13.70 -7.34
N LEU A 96 -3.95 13.11 -8.35
CA LEU A 96 -4.04 11.66 -8.52
C LEU A 96 -3.14 11.21 -9.67
N PHE A 97 -2.56 10.01 -9.56
CA PHE A 97 -1.82 9.39 -10.67
C PHE A 97 -2.75 9.27 -11.91
N PRO A 98 -2.31 9.61 -13.13
CA PRO A 98 -0.91 9.77 -13.59
C PRO A 98 -0.36 11.21 -13.58
N GLU A 99 -1.00 12.15 -12.88
CA GLU A 99 -0.40 13.50 -12.71
C GLU A 99 0.93 13.43 -11.93
N GLU A 100 1.80 14.42 -12.13
CA GLU A 100 3.09 14.50 -11.44
C GLU A 100 2.89 14.54 -9.92
N ASN A 101 3.63 13.72 -9.17
CA ASN A 101 3.45 13.57 -7.71
C ASN A 101 2.03 13.12 -7.32
N GLY A 102 1.33 12.44 -8.24
CA GLY A 102 -0.01 11.94 -8.04
C GLY A 102 -0.06 10.76 -7.07
N LEU A 103 -1.14 10.68 -6.29
CA LEU A 103 -1.42 9.57 -5.39
C LEU A 103 -1.81 8.31 -6.19
N LEU A 104 -1.24 7.18 -5.79
CA LEU A 104 -1.58 5.85 -6.28
C LEU A 104 -1.85 4.92 -5.09
N PRO A 105 -3.12 4.65 -4.74
CA PRO A 105 -3.47 3.77 -3.63
C PRO A 105 -2.97 2.35 -3.86
N PHE A 106 -2.39 1.74 -2.83
CA PHE A 106 -1.87 0.37 -2.88
C PHE A 106 -2.24 -0.49 -1.66
N ALA A 107 -2.74 0.11 -0.60
CA ALA A 107 -3.23 -0.61 0.57
C ALA A 107 -4.29 0.21 1.32
N GLY A 108 -5.09 -0.50 2.10
CA GLY A 108 -6.05 0.07 3.03
C GLY A 108 -5.89 -0.56 4.41
N THR A 109 -6.46 0.08 5.41
CA THR A 109 -6.51 -0.41 6.79
C THR A 109 -7.94 -0.71 7.20
N ASP A 110 -8.13 -1.48 8.27
CA ASP A 110 -9.46 -1.84 8.79
C ASP A 110 -10.24 -0.64 9.36
N ASN A 111 -9.54 0.43 9.76
CA ASN A 111 -10.10 1.66 10.30
C ASN A 111 -10.42 2.70 9.20
N GLY A 112 -10.11 2.41 7.93
CA GLY A 112 -10.43 3.23 6.76
C GLY A 112 -9.34 4.20 6.32
N ASP A 113 -8.12 4.10 6.86
CA ASP A 113 -6.97 4.83 6.32
C ASP A 113 -6.46 4.17 5.04
N VAL A 114 -5.96 4.98 4.12
CA VAL A 114 -5.48 4.52 2.82
C VAL A 114 -4.01 4.88 2.65
N LEU A 115 -3.24 3.90 2.20
CA LEU A 115 -1.83 4.05 1.90
C LEU A 115 -1.65 4.21 0.39
N ASN A 116 -0.90 5.24 0.03
CA ASN A 116 -0.69 5.67 -1.33
C ASN A 116 0.79 5.78 -1.59
N TRP A 117 1.21 5.46 -2.81
CA TRP A 117 2.46 5.99 -3.30
C TRP A 117 2.25 7.43 -3.76
N ILE A 118 3.18 8.32 -3.40
CA ILE A 118 3.37 9.58 -4.11
C ILE A 118 4.31 9.28 -5.27
N THR A 119 3.74 9.24 -6.48
CA THR A 119 4.47 8.78 -7.66
C THR A 119 5.46 9.82 -8.18
N SER A 120 6.58 9.35 -8.74
CA SER A 120 7.59 10.15 -9.43
C SER A 120 8.06 9.42 -10.70
N ASN A 121 8.95 10.06 -11.48
CA ASN A 121 9.51 9.45 -12.70
C ASN A 121 10.24 8.12 -12.46
N ASP A 122 10.77 7.92 -11.26
CA ASP A 122 11.45 6.68 -10.86
C ASP A 122 10.64 5.98 -9.77
N PRO A 123 10.02 4.81 -10.07
CA PRO A 123 9.28 4.00 -9.09
C PRO A 123 10.06 3.62 -7.84
N GLU A 124 11.38 3.55 -7.91
CA GLU A 124 12.21 3.25 -6.72
C GLU A 124 12.27 4.42 -5.73
N ASN A 125 11.85 5.63 -6.15
CA ASN A 125 11.81 6.84 -5.31
C ASN A 125 10.39 7.21 -4.88
N TRP A 126 9.39 6.36 -5.13
CA TRP A 126 8.03 6.62 -4.67
C TRP A 126 7.97 6.57 -3.14
N SER A 127 7.49 7.64 -2.53
CA SER A 127 7.28 7.70 -1.07
C SER A 127 5.88 7.25 -0.70
N ILE A 128 5.65 6.95 0.57
CA ILE A 128 4.34 6.50 1.06
C ILE A 128 3.62 7.67 1.73
N LEU A 129 2.34 7.85 1.42
CA LEU A 129 1.45 8.74 2.12
C LEU A 129 0.27 7.95 2.69
N VAL A 130 0.09 8.05 4.01
CA VAL A 130 -1.09 7.51 4.69
C VAL A 130 -2.06 8.67 4.89
N TYR A 131 -3.31 8.51 4.47
CA TYR A 131 -4.37 9.49 4.71
C TYR A 131 -5.57 8.88 5.43
N ASP A 132 -6.19 9.66 6.30
CA ASP A 132 -7.51 9.37 6.87
C ASP A 132 -8.59 9.85 5.89
N GLY A 133 -9.36 8.92 5.32
CA GLY A 133 -10.37 9.23 4.32
C GLY A 133 -11.52 10.10 4.82
N ARG A 134 -11.66 10.29 6.13
CA ARG A 134 -12.71 11.11 6.75
C ARG A 134 -12.29 12.56 6.95
N SER A 135 -11.03 12.79 7.31
CA SER A 135 -10.54 14.12 7.70
C SER A 135 -9.56 14.75 6.70
N GLY A 136 -8.98 13.96 5.79
CA GLY A 136 -7.91 14.42 4.88
C GLY A 136 -6.55 14.58 5.56
N VAL A 137 -6.46 14.37 6.89
CA VAL A 137 -5.18 14.35 7.61
C VAL A 137 -4.29 13.27 7.00
N SER A 138 -3.05 13.65 6.69
CA SER A 138 -2.10 12.75 6.04
C SER A 138 -0.68 12.92 6.55
N TYR A 139 0.09 11.83 6.45
CA TYR A 139 1.49 11.77 6.83
C TYR A 139 2.30 11.10 5.73
N GLU A 140 3.43 11.71 5.37
CA GLU A 140 4.34 11.24 4.32
C GLU A 140 5.57 10.56 4.94
N TYR A 141 5.95 9.42 4.38
CA TYR A 141 7.07 8.59 4.80
C TYR A 141 7.98 8.34 3.59
N LYS A 142 9.20 8.86 3.67
CA LYS A 142 10.21 8.74 2.62
C LYS A 142 10.96 7.42 2.75
N CYS A 143 10.26 6.34 2.50
CA CYS A 143 10.78 4.98 2.55
C CYS A 143 10.00 4.07 1.61
N SER A 144 10.59 2.91 1.32
CA SER A 144 9.95 1.86 0.53
C SER A 144 8.79 1.18 1.30
N LEU A 145 7.99 0.35 0.64
CA LEU A 145 6.95 -0.47 1.29
C LEU A 145 7.53 -1.37 2.37
N VAL A 146 8.57 -2.15 2.03
CA VAL A 146 9.19 -3.09 2.97
C VAL A 146 9.82 -2.36 4.15
N GLU A 147 10.42 -1.18 3.91
CA GLU A 147 10.92 -0.31 4.96
C GLU A 147 9.81 0.19 5.88
N PHE A 148 8.69 0.63 5.30
CA PHE A 148 7.55 1.11 6.06
C PHE A 148 6.94 0.02 6.93
N LEU A 149 6.66 -1.16 6.35
CA LEU A 149 6.10 -2.30 7.08
C LEU A 149 7.01 -2.74 8.23
N TYR A 150 8.31 -2.95 7.95
CA TYR A 150 9.24 -3.30 9.00
C TYR A 150 9.30 -2.21 10.06
N GLY A 151 9.40 -0.94 9.66
CA GLY A 151 9.53 0.19 10.56
C GLY A 151 8.34 0.33 11.49
N VAL A 152 7.12 0.26 10.95
CA VAL A 152 5.87 0.35 11.73
C VAL A 152 5.77 -0.80 12.72
N PHE A 153 5.85 -2.05 12.26
CA PHE A 153 5.64 -3.21 13.12
C PHE A 153 6.82 -3.54 14.05
N SER A 154 7.96 -2.85 13.92
CA SER A 154 9.06 -2.92 14.89
C SER A 154 9.11 -1.70 15.82
N GLY A 155 8.17 -0.75 15.68
CA GLY A 155 8.14 0.49 16.47
C GLY A 155 9.21 1.53 16.10
N ASN A 156 9.90 1.35 14.97
CA ASN A 156 10.91 2.29 14.46
C ASN A 156 10.29 3.44 13.65
N ILE A 157 9.08 3.27 13.13
CA ILE A 157 8.28 4.31 12.46
C ILE A 157 6.96 4.43 13.20
N THR A 158 6.62 5.64 13.65
CA THR A 158 5.31 5.93 14.20
C THR A 158 4.43 6.50 13.10
N CYS A 159 3.27 5.88 12.87
CA CYS A 159 2.21 6.46 12.05
C CYS A 159 1.07 6.95 12.95
N HIS A 160 0.85 8.26 12.99
CA HIS A 160 -0.14 8.87 13.89
C HIS A 160 -1.59 8.56 13.56
N LEU A 161 -1.87 7.95 12.41
CA LEU A 161 -3.20 7.46 12.04
C LEU A 161 -3.43 6.01 12.50
N PHE A 162 -2.36 5.27 12.76
CA PHE A 162 -2.47 3.90 13.21
C PHE A 162 -2.73 3.84 14.72
N PRO A 163 -3.39 2.78 15.21
CA PRO A 163 -3.76 2.69 16.60
C PRO A 163 -2.53 2.54 17.51
N ASP A 164 -2.59 3.11 18.72
CA ASP A 164 -1.48 3.11 19.68
C ASP A 164 -1.10 1.69 20.14
N ASP A 165 -2.05 0.75 20.11
CA ASP A 165 -1.90 -0.66 20.48
C ASP A 165 -1.53 -1.57 19.28
N LEU A 166 -1.18 -1.01 18.12
CA LEU A 166 -0.79 -1.79 16.94
C LEU A 166 0.33 -2.80 17.21
N LEU A 167 1.26 -2.49 18.12
CA LEU A 167 2.39 -3.36 18.44
C LEU A 167 2.03 -4.51 19.40
N ASP A 168 0.84 -4.48 19.99
CA ASP A 168 0.36 -5.52 20.91
C ASP A 168 -0.31 -6.69 20.16
N ILE A 169 -0.49 -6.58 18.85
CA ILE A 169 -1.10 -7.62 18.01
C ILE A 169 -0.10 -8.76 17.71
N GLU A 170 -0.62 -9.96 17.51
CA GLU A 170 0.16 -11.04 16.91
C GLU A 170 0.38 -10.76 15.43
N LEU A 171 1.64 -10.58 15.04
CA LEU A 171 1.99 -10.24 13.66
C LEU A 171 1.95 -11.51 12.78
N GLU A 172 0.84 -11.67 12.07
CA GLU A 172 0.65 -12.72 11.07
C GLU A 172 0.31 -12.16 9.69
N TYR A 173 0.45 -13.00 8.66
CA TYR A 173 -0.04 -12.68 7.33
C TYR A 173 -1.34 -13.43 7.06
N ILE A 174 -2.41 -12.67 6.81
CA ILE A 174 -3.75 -13.17 6.52
C ILE A 174 -3.94 -13.22 5.01
N VAL A 175 -4.37 -14.37 4.50
CA VAL A 175 -4.60 -14.64 3.09
C VAL A 175 -6.10 -14.71 2.81
#